data_AF-A0A7W5HS45-F1
#
_entry.id   AF-A0A7W5HS45-F1
#
_cell.length_a   1.000
_cell.length_b   1.000
_cell.length_c   1.000
_cell.angle_alpha   90.00
_cell.angle_beta   90.00
_cell.angle_gamma   90.00
#
_symmetry.space_group_name_H-M   'P 1'
#
loop_
_entity.id
_entity.type
_entity.pdbx_description
1 polymer ?
#
loop_
_entity_poly.entity_id
_entity_poly.type
_entity_poly.pdbx_seq_one_letter_code
_entity_poly.pdbx_strand_id
1 'polypeptide(L)'
;MKLPNQYEKPSTYYTSITDDQNGSIRFNTADIRTENEAATDVSVYVQALTEGLDEYLNSDEWREEAAERTPCEFRPAGSNASGQQIITMADRSVTFDPRKNWDNQTISKGAVLAGSVIFTEPTDTALVISHRFTILDHTLLAGFTEGSMNQTAEKLLRDIEFTAAGKIAGILATAPSTESVSTTKPTGKPVEIAEDLIDILTMHINQTVGTSLGDFVVLLPVSLVAVLERAAQRAGVEDIEALIGTSVQPYSGTDYGLFLLPKLFTSLSYREGRNGDVWKIEATRNGAHQCWDVEIMAVVDIVANGKVRVKLTADGLQTESVAFPMITTITFEAS
;
A
#
# COMPACT_ATOMS: atom_id res chain seq x y z
N MET A 1 25.27 54.82 19.79
CA MET A 1 25.48 53.59 18.99
C MET A 1 24.91 52.43 19.82
N LYS A 2 23.75 51.86 19.45
CA LYS A 2 23.17 50.71 20.16
C LYS A 2 24.12 49.51 19.97
N LEU A 3 24.39 48.77 21.05
CA LEU A 3 25.24 47.58 20.99
C LEU A 3 24.51 46.47 20.20
N PRO A 4 25.19 45.74 19.30
CA PRO A 4 24.56 44.86 18.32
C PRO A 4 23.84 43.61 18.87
N ASN A 5 23.88 43.36 20.19
CA ASN A 5 23.30 42.18 20.84
C ASN A 5 22.43 42.52 22.07
N GLN A 6 21.72 43.64 22.07
CA GLN A 6 20.70 43.88 23.11
C GLN A 6 19.42 43.15 22.73
N TYR A 7 19.02 42.15 23.52
CA TYR A 7 17.69 41.55 23.44
C TYR A 7 16.64 42.65 23.67
N GLU A 8 16.01 43.10 22.58
CA GLU A 8 14.96 44.10 22.64
C GLU A 8 13.70 43.43 23.21
N LYS A 9 13.12 44.03 24.26
CA LYS A 9 11.89 43.50 24.87
C LYS A 9 10.79 43.47 23.79
N PRO A 10 10.09 42.34 23.60
CA PRO A 10 8.96 42.28 22.67
C PRO A 10 7.93 43.37 23.02
N SER A 11 7.60 44.23 22.05
CA SER A 11 6.63 45.31 22.20
C SER A 11 5.23 44.93 21.73
N THR A 12 5.11 43.80 21.04
CA THR A 12 3.87 43.27 20.46
C THR A 12 3.70 41.82 20.85
N TYR A 13 2.47 41.45 21.20
CA TYR A 13 2.08 40.08 21.54
C TYR A 13 0.70 39.78 20.98
N TYR A 14 0.45 38.51 20.69
CA TYR A 14 -0.89 38.03 20.34
C TYR A 14 -1.20 36.70 21.04
N THR A 15 -2.49 36.43 21.18
CA THR A 15 -3.04 35.24 21.83
C THR A 15 -3.79 34.41 20.79
N SER A 16 -3.36 33.18 20.56
CA SER A 16 -4.18 32.18 19.88
C SER A 16 -4.79 31.26 20.93
N ILE A 17 -6.13 31.25 21.00
CA ILE A 17 -6.89 30.40 21.93
C ILE A 17 -7.54 29.31 21.09
N THR A 18 -7.18 28.06 21.35
CA THR A 18 -7.69 26.88 20.61
C THR A 18 -8.83 26.18 21.36
N ASP A 19 -8.87 26.26 22.70
CA ASP A 19 -10.05 25.95 23.53
C ASP A 19 -10.01 26.74 24.87
N ASP A 20 -11.09 26.69 25.67
CA ASP A 20 -11.24 27.40 26.96
C ASP A 20 -10.11 27.16 27.99
N GLN A 21 -9.34 26.07 27.84
CA GLN A 21 -8.23 25.65 28.71
C GLN A 21 -6.86 25.66 28.00
N ASN A 22 -6.81 25.78 26.67
CA ASN A 22 -5.59 25.70 25.88
C ASN A 22 -5.41 26.91 24.97
N GLY A 23 -4.37 27.70 25.22
CA GLY A 23 -3.97 28.83 24.39
C GLY A 23 -2.47 29.07 24.41
N SER A 24 -1.96 29.71 23.35
CA SER A 24 -0.56 30.11 23.25
C SER A 24 -0.44 31.63 23.19
N ILE A 25 0.48 32.19 23.99
CA ILE A 25 0.85 33.60 23.96
C ILE A 25 2.18 33.69 23.22
N ARG A 26 2.23 34.48 22.14
CA ARG A 26 3.45 34.69 21.36
C ARG A 26 3.90 36.14 21.41
N PHE A 27 5.21 36.31 21.50
CA PHE A 27 5.89 37.59 21.60
C PHE A 27 6.78 37.78 20.39
N ASN A 28 6.57 38.87 19.64
CA ASN A 28 7.31 39.17 18.43
C ASN A 28 8.25 40.38 18.64
N THR A 29 9.45 40.32 18.06
CA THR A 29 10.46 41.38 18.15
C THR A 29 10.61 42.20 16.85
N ALA A 30 9.85 41.88 15.81
CA ALA A 30 9.88 42.57 14.52
C ALA A 30 8.47 43.05 14.13
N ASP A 31 8.39 44.13 13.33
CA ASP A 31 7.17 44.59 12.64
C ASP A 31 6.79 43.59 11.53
N ILE A 32 6.40 42.37 11.91
CA ILE A 32 5.74 41.45 11.01
C ILE A 32 4.34 42.03 10.79
N ARG A 33 3.99 42.35 9.55
CA ARG A 33 2.64 42.81 9.23
C ARG A 33 1.67 41.70 9.62
N THR A 34 0.55 42.06 10.25
CA THR A 34 -0.46 41.12 10.76
C THR A 34 -0.95 40.13 9.68
N GLU A 35 -0.91 40.53 8.41
CA GLU A 35 -1.21 39.72 7.21
C GLU A 35 -0.19 38.59 6.91
N ASN A 36 1.04 38.68 7.42
CA ASN A 36 2.12 37.69 7.23
C ASN A 36 2.39 36.85 8.50
N GLU A 37 1.73 37.14 9.62
CA GLU A 37 1.92 36.42 10.89
C GLU A 37 1.36 34.99 10.85
N ALA A 38 0.35 34.74 10.02
CA ALA A 38 -0.22 33.39 9.79
C ALA A 38 0.84 32.40 9.25
N ALA A 39 1.76 32.87 8.40
CA ALA A 39 2.84 32.04 7.86
C ALA A 39 3.91 31.70 8.90
N THR A 40 3.89 32.33 10.08
CA THR A 40 4.77 32.02 11.23
C THR A 40 4.04 31.30 12.36
N ASP A 41 2.75 31.02 12.18
CA ASP A 41 1.95 30.31 13.17
C ASP A 41 1.95 28.80 12.92
N VAL A 42 2.53 28.06 13.86
CA VAL A 42 2.57 26.60 13.87
C VAL A 42 1.17 25.99 13.87
N SER A 43 0.18 26.59 14.56
CA SER A 43 -1.17 26.03 14.54
C SER A 43 -1.82 26.16 13.16
N VAL A 44 -1.53 27.26 12.44
CA VAL A 44 -2.00 27.45 11.05
C VAL A 44 -1.32 26.45 10.11
N TYR A 45 0.00 26.23 10.26
CA TYR A 45 0.71 25.21 9.51
C TYR A 45 0.13 23.81 9.72
N VAL A 46 -0.03 23.42 10.99
CA VAL A 46 -0.54 22.10 11.37
C VAL A 46 -1.95 21.91 10.83
N GLN A 47 -2.83 22.91 11.01
CA GLN A 47 -4.20 22.86 10.50
C GLN A 47 -4.22 22.68 8.97
N ALA A 48 -3.50 23.53 8.24
CA ALA A 48 -3.46 23.48 6.78
C ALA A 48 -2.91 22.13 6.27
N LEU A 49 -1.86 21.61 6.90
CA LEU A 49 -1.30 20.31 6.56
C LEU A 49 -2.29 19.18 6.85
N THR A 50 -2.96 19.18 8.00
CA THR A 50 -3.92 18.12 8.34
C THR A 50 -5.18 18.16 7.49
N GLU A 51 -5.70 19.36 7.18
CA GLU A 51 -6.87 19.51 6.31
C GLU A 51 -6.55 19.06 4.88
N GLY A 52 -5.40 19.45 4.33
CA GLY A 52 -4.99 19.01 2.99
C GLY A 52 -4.72 17.51 2.90
N LEU A 53 -4.12 16.91 3.94
CA LEU A 53 -3.94 15.46 4.00
C LEU A 53 -5.28 14.73 4.11
N ASP A 54 -6.23 15.26 4.90
CA ASP A 54 -7.55 14.66 5.09
C ASP A 54 -8.37 14.72 3.79
N GLU A 55 -8.36 15.88 3.13
CA GLU A 55 -9.03 16.08 1.85
C GLU A 55 -8.52 15.10 0.80
N TYR A 56 -7.21 14.97 0.62
CA TYR A 56 -6.64 14.06 -0.37
C TYR A 56 -6.81 12.59 0.02
N LEU A 57 -6.42 12.17 1.23
CA LEU A 57 -6.46 10.76 1.63
C LEU A 57 -7.89 10.19 1.69
N ASN A 58 -8.90 11.03 1.88
CA ASN A 58 -10.31 10.60 1.85
C ASN A 58 -11.04 10.93 0.54
N SER A 59 -10.33 11.43 -0.47
CA SER A 59 -10.87 11.73 -1.80
C SER A 59 -11.10 10.47 -2.65
N ASP A 60 -11.89 10.63 -3.71
CA ASP A 60 -12.02 9.62 -4.77
C ASP A 60 -10.72 9.44 -5.55
N GLU A 61 -9.92 10.50 -5.71
CA GLU A 61 -8.62 10.46 -6.39
C GLU A 61 -7.66 9.50 -5.69
N TRP A 62 -7.51 9.61 -4.37
CA TRP A 62 -6.69 8.67 -3.62
C TRP A 62 -7.21 7.23 -3.71
N ARG A 63 -8.54 7.04 -3.72
CA ARG A 63 -9.15 5.70 -3.85
C ARG A 63 -8.84 5.06 -5.20
N GLU A 64 -8.86 5.84 -6.28
CA GLU A 64 -8.48 5.41 -7.62
C GLU A 64 -7.00 5.04 -7.67
N GLU A 65 -6.12 5.92 -7.19
CA GLU A 65 -4.67 5.65 -7.17
C GLU A 65 -4.32 4.41 -6.33
N ALA A 66 -4.96 4.24 -5.16
CA ALA A 66 -4.76 3.07 -4.32
C ALA A 66 -5.18 1.76 -5.03
N ALA A 67 -6.27 1.78 -5.79
CA ALA A 67 -6.78 0.61 -6.51
C ALA A 67 -5.93 0.25 -7.74
N GLU A 68 -5.33 1.24 -8.40
CA GLU A 68 -4.37 1.03 -9.49
C GLU A 68 -3.06 0.44 -8.98
N ARG A 69 -2.60 0.91 -7.82
CA ARG A 69 -1.33 0.53 -7.19
C ARG A 69 -1.37 -0.85 -6.56
N THR A 70 -2.46 -1.19 -5.87
CA THR A 70 -2.65 -2.51 -5.27
C THR A 70 -4.12 -2.91 -5.35
N PRO A 71 -4.44 -4.15 -5.72
CA PRO A 71 -5.85 -4.58 -5.80
C PRO A 71 -6.53 -4.45 -4.43
N CYS A 72 -7.42 -3.46 -4.28
CA CYS A 72 -8.07 -3.15 -3.02
C CYS A 72 -9.58 -2.94 -3.15
N GLU A 73 -10.31 -3.12 -2.05
CA GLU A 73 -11.70 -2.69 -1.89
C GLU A 73 -11.82 -1.66 -0.74
N PHE A 74 -12.84 -0.82 -0.80
CA PHE A 74 -13.24 0.08 0.27
C PHE A 74 -14.60 -0.36 0.78
N ARG A 75 -14.73 -0.61 2.09
CA ARG A 75 -15.96 -1.16 2.64
C ARG A 75 -16.62 -0.24 3.66
N PRO A 76 -17.97 -0.17 3.66
CA PRO A 76 -18.71 0.65 4.61
C PRO A 76 -18.46 0.24 6.07
N ALA A 77 -18.59 1.21 6.98
CA ALA A 77 -18.45 0.98 8.41
C ALA A 77 -19.36 -0.16 8.92
N GLY A 78 -18.77 -1.11 9.65
CA GLY A 78 -19.48 -2.23 10.25
C GLY A 78 -19.76 -3.41 9.30
N SER A 79 -19.31 -3.33 8.04
CA SER A 79 -19.33 -4.48 7.12
C SER A 79 -18.09 -5.37 7.31
N ASN A 80 -18.25 -6.66 7.00
CA ASN A 80 -17.13 -7.59 6.90
C ASN A 80 -16.45 -7.43 5.53
N ALA A 81 -15.16 -7.76 5.44
CA ALA A 81 -14.46 -7.84 4.15
C ALA A 81 -15.22 -8.76 3.18
N SER A 82 -15.38 -8.31 1.94
CA SER A 82 -16.09 -9.09 0.92
C SER A 82 -15.12 -10.13 0.37
N GLY A 83 -15.36 -11.40 0.70
CA GLY A 83 -14.67 -12.48 0.01
C GLY A 83 -15.06 -12.48 -1.45
N GLN A 84 -14.09 -12.29 -2.34
CA GLN A 84 -14.37 -12.34 -3.77
C GLN A 84 -14.71 -13.77 -4.18
N GLN A 85 -15.70 -13.89 -5.06
CA GLN A 85 -16.16 -15.15 -5.63
C GLN A 85 -15.89 -15.13 -7.12
N ILE A 86 -14.70 -15.54 -7.53
CA ILE A 86 -14.33 -15.59 -8.94
C ILE A 86 -14.60 -16.99 -9.47
N ILE A 87 -15.47 -17.07 -10.49
CA ILE A 87 -15.79 -18.33 -11.17
C ILE A 87 -14.73 -18.56 -12.24
N THR A 88 -13.79 -19.48 -12.00
CA THR A 88 -12.87 -19.90 -13.06
C THR A 88 -13.63 -20.73 -14.09
N MET A 89 -13.64 -20.29 -15.36
CA MET A 89 -14.23 -21.05 -16.45
C MET A 89 -13.33 -22.24 -16.78
N ALA A 90 -13.79 -23.46 -16.49
CA ALA A 90 -13.07 -24.67 -16.86
C ALA A 90 -13.36 -25.04 -18.32
N ASP A 91 -12.32 -25.36 -19.09
CA ASP A 91 -12.47 -25.99 -20.39
C ASP A 91 -13.03 -27.42 -20.20
N ARG A 92 -14.19 -27.68 -20.79
CA ARG A 92 -14.83 -29.00 -20.84
C ARG A 92 -14.70 -29.64 -22.23
N SER A 93 -13.86 -29.09 -23.09
CA SER A 93 -13.59 -29.65 -24.40
C SER A 93 -12.97 -31.04 -24.24
N VAL A 94 -13.69 -32.05 -24.74
CA VAL A 94 -13.21 -33.43 -24.76
C VAL A 94 -12.88 -33.76 -26.21
N THR A 95 -11.65 -34.14 -26.49
CA THR A 95 -11.29 -34.66 -27.83
C THR A 95 -11.87 -36.07 -27.93
N PHE A 96 -12.90 -36.26 -28.76
CA PHE A 96 -13.53 -37.56 -28.97
C PHE A 96 -13.33 -38.04 -30.41
N ASP A 97 -13.14 -39.35 -30.57
CA ASP A 97 -13.23 -40.01 -31.88
C ASP A 97 -14.72 -40.19 -32.23
N PRO A 98 -15.25 -39.57 -33.30
CA PRO A 98 -16.67 -39.60 -33.64
C PRO A 98 -17.23 -41.00 -33.98
N ARG A 99 -16.40 -42.05 -33.91
CA ARG A 99 -16.77 -43.45 -34.20
C ARG A 99 -16.95 -44.34 -32.95
N LYS A 100 -16.76 -43.84 -31.73
CA LYS A 100 -16.90 -44.64 -30.49
C LYS A 100 -17.81 -43.96 -29.47
N ASN A 101 -18.74 -44.73 -28.91
CA ASN A 101 -19.72 -44.27 -27.92
C ASN A 101 -19.06 -43.96 -26.56
N TRP A 102 -19.68 -43.00 -25.88
CA TRP A 102 -19.20 -42.13 -24.79
C TRP A 102 -18.85 -42.79 -23.44
N ASP A 103 -19.04 -44.09 -23.24
CA ASP A 103 -18.98 -44.67 -21.89
C ASP A 103 -17.90 -45.76 -21.78
N ASN A 104 -16.74 -45.41 -21.19
CA ASN A 104 -15.88 -46.31 -20.41
C ASN A 104 -14.68 -45.59 -19.73
N GLN A 105 -15.02 -44.93 -18.61
CA GLN A 105 -14.26 -44.52 -17.41
C GLN A 105 -12.74 -44.78 -17.30
N THR A 106 -12.00 -43.81 -16.73
CA THR A 106 -11.43 -43.83 -15.35
C THR A 106 -10.67 -42.51 -15.07
N ILE A 107 -10.98 -41.79 -13.99
CA ILE A 107 -10.22 -40.58 -13.59
C ILE A 107 -9.35 -40.91 -12.38
N SER A 108 -8.04 -40.95 -12.60
CA SER A 108 -7.02 -41.06 -11.55
C SER A 108 -6.38 -39.70 -11.32
N LYS A 109 -6.80 -39.04 -10.22
CA LYS A 109 -6.18 -37.92 -9.44
C LYS A 109 -7.25 -36.91 -9.05
N GLY A 110 -7.31 -36.60 -7.75
CA GLY A 110 -8.20 -35.59 -7.20
C GLY A 110 -7.79 -34.20 -7.68
N ALA A 111 -8.40 -33.75 -8.76
CA ALA A 111 -8.30 -32.39 -9.26
C ALA A 111 -9.34 -31.50 -8.57
N VAL A 112 -9.00 -30.23 -8.39
CA VAL A 112 -9.95 -29.14 -8.03
C VAL A 112 -11.22 -29.29 -8.87
N LEU A 113 -12.39 -29.14 -8.25
CA LEU A 113 -13.69 -29.30 -8.93
C LEU A 113 -13.75 -28.39 -10.15
N ALA A 114 -14.04 -28.95 -11.33
CA ALA A 114 -14.27 -28.15 -12.53
C ALA A 114 -15.46 -27.18 -12.30
N GLY A 115 -15.22 -25.87 -12.46
CA GLY A 115 -16.21 -24.82 -12.15
C GLY A 115 -16.27 -24.41 -10.67
N SER A 116 -15.21 -24.66 -9.90
CA SER A 116 -15.11 -24.19 -8.51
C SER A 116 -15.03 -22.67 -8.46
N VAL A 117 -15.79 -22.08 -7.55
CA VAL A 117 -15.61 -20.69 -7.13
C VAL A 117 -14.33 -20.63 -6.30
N ILE A 118 -13.38 -19.78 -6.69
CA ILE A 118 -12.30 -19.37 -5.80
C ILE A 118 -12.91 -18.36 -4.84
N PHE A 119 -12.88 -18.67 -3.54
CA PHE A 119 -13.28 -17.76 -2.48
C PHE A 119 -12.02 -17.11 -1.92
N THR A 120 -11.93 -15.79 -1.91
CA THR A 120 -10.93 -15.12 -1.07
C THR A 120 -11.53 -14.91 0.32
N GLU A 121 -10.79 -15.24 1.37
CA GLU A 121 -11.16 -14.94 2.75
C GLU A 121 -10.12 -13.97 3.35
N PRO A 122 -10.51 -13.16 4.33
CA PRO A 122 -9.56 -12.40 5.13
C PRO A 122 -8.54 -13.34 5.76
N THR A 123 -7.29 -12.89 5.81
CA THR A 123 -6.28 -13.50 6.67
C THR A 123 -6.66 -13.28 8.13
N ASP A 124 -6.16 -14.12 9.04
CA ASP A 124 -6.42 -13.99 10.49
C ASP A 124 -5.82 -12.70 11.10
N THR A 125 -5.15 -11.87 10.27
CA THR A 125 -4.44 -10.67 10.68
C THR A 125 -5.01 -9.44 9.98
N ALA A 126 -5.51 -8.50 10.77
CA ALA A 126 -5.81 -7.14 10.31
C ALA A 126 -4.58 -6.25 10.52
N LEU A 127 -4.29 -5.37 9.56
CA LEU A 127 -3.23 -4.37 9.66
C LEU A 127 -3.84 -3.02 10.08
N VAL A 128 -3.39 -2.49 11.22
CA VAL A 128 -3.59 -1.08 11.53
C VAL A 128 -2.36 -0.32 11.05
N ILE A 129 -2.56 0.55 10.06
CA ILE A 129 -1.56 1.52 9.61
C ILE A 129 -1.66 2.70 10.56
N SER A 130 -0.56 3.06 11.22
CA SER A 130 -0.50 4.19 12.12
C SER A 130 0.87 4.84 12.02
N HIS A 131 0.87 6.10 11.62
CA HIS A 131 2.06 6.93 11.52
C HIS A 131 1.89 8.16 12.40
N ARG A 132 2.95 8.51 13.12
CA ARG A 132 3.00 9.71 13.95
C ARG A 132 4.26 10.49 13.64
N PHE A 133 4.12 11.81 13.59
CA PHE A 133 5.23 12.74 13.59
C PHE A 133 4.94 13.93 14.50
N THR A 134 6.00 14.62 14.90
CA THR A 134 5.93 15.74 15.83
C THR A 134 6.47 17.00 15.16
N ILE A 135 5.68 18.06 15.15
CA ILE A 135 6.08 19.39 14.67
C ILE A 135 6.38 20.25 15.90
N LEU A 136 7.62 20.71 16.02
CA LEU A 136 8.06 21.53 17.14
C LEU A 136 7.81 23.00 16.85
N ASP A 137 7.27 23.74 17.81
CA ASP A 137 6.91 25.15 17.60
C ASP A 137 8.10 25.97 17.10
N HIS A 138 9.30 25.69 17.63
CA HIS A 138 10.51 26.40 17.28
C HIS A 138 11.01 26.13 15.85
N THR A 139 10.64 25.00 15.24
CA THR A 139 11.05 24.67 13.86
C THR A 139 10.35 25.53 12.80
N LEU A 140 9.18 26.10 13.13
CA LEU A 140 8.40 26.93 12.22
C LEU A 140 8.38 28.41 12.60
N LEU A 141 9.19 28.82 13.59
CA LEU A 141 9.32 30.24 13.99
C LEU A 141 9.81 31.13 12.84
N ALA A 142 10.60 30.58 11.91
CA ALA A 142 11.07 31.30 10.72
C ALA A 142 9.99 31.44 9.63
N GLY A 143 8.83 30.82 9.84
CA GLY A 143 7.73 30.73 8.91
C GLY A 143 7.87 29.61 7.88
N PHE A 144 6.77 29.34 7.17
CA PHE A 144 6.67 28.33 6.12
C PHE A 144 6.13 28.94 4.83
N THR A 145 6.37 28.23 3.72
CA THR A 145 5.74 28.52 2.43
C THR A 145 4.87 27.35 1.99
N GLU A 146 3.89 27.61 1.14
CA GLU A 146 3.06 26.57 0.51
C GLU A 146 3.91 25.49 -0.15
N GLY A 147 4.94 25.88 -0.93
CA GLY A 147 5.83 24.93 -1.59
C GLY A 147 6.58 24.01 -0.61
N SER A 148 7.06 24.54 0.52
CA SER A 148 7.70 23.72 1.56
C SER A 148 6.74 22.77 2.27
N MET A 149 5.48 23.20 2.44
CA MET A 149 4.42 22.37 3.01
C MET A 149 4.04 21.24 2.05
N ASN A 150 3.86 21.54 0.77
CA ASN A 150 3.55 20.55 -0.26
C ASN A 150 4.65 19.49 -0.39
N GLN A 151 5.92 19.90 -0.40
CA GLN A 151 7.04 18.94 -0.40
C GLN A 151 7.03 18.02 0.84
N THR A 152 6.62 18.55 1.99
CA THR A 152 6.48 17.75 3.21
C THR A 152 5.31 16.77 3.07
N ALA A 153 4.16 17.23 2.58
CA ALA A 153 2.99 16.38 2.34
C ALA A 153 3.29 15.24 1.36
N GLU A 154 3.88 15.54 0.19
CA GLU A 154 4.30 14.54 -0.80
C GLU A 154 5.24 13.49 -0.19
N LYS A 155 6.20 13.92 0.63
CA LYS A 155 7.13 13.00 1.29
C LYS A 155 6.43 12.11 2.32
N LEU A 156 5.50 12.66 3.11
CA LEU A 156 4.72 11.91 4.09
C LEU A 156 3.85 10.84 3.40
N LEU A 157 3.18 11.20 2.30
CA LEU A 157 2.36 10.25 1.54
C LEU A 157 3.18 9.07 1.03
N ARG A 158 4.35 9.33 0.42
CA ARG A 158 5.26 8.28 -0.05
C ARG A 158 5.79 7.40 1.10
N ASP A 159 6.08 7.99 2.26
CA ASP A 159 6.56 7.23 3.41
C ASP A 159 5.49 6.32 4.00
N ILE A 160 4.24 6.81 4.09
CA ILE A 160 3.07 6.02 4.50
C ILE A 160 2.89 4.85 3.53
N GLU A 161 2.89 5.13 2.22
CA GLU A 161 2.73 4.13 1.16
C GLU A 161 3.77 3.02 1.27
N PHE A 162 5.06 3.36 1.23
CA PHE A 162 6.13 2.35 1.21
C PHE A 162 6.23 1.58 2.53
N THR A 163 5.92 2.21 3.66
CA THR A 163 5.95 1.54 4.95
C THR A 163 4.75 0.60 5.11
N ALA A 164 3.56 1.05 4.70
CA ALA A 164 2.34 0.22 4.70
C ALA A 164 2.51 -1.00 3.79
N ALA A 165 3.01 -0.78 2.56
CA ALA A 165 3.34 -1.86 1.62
C ALA A 165 4.33 -2.87 2.22
N GLY A 166 5.30 -2.42 3.03
CA GLY A 166 6.27 -3.29 3.70
C GLY A 166 5.65 -4.15 4.80
N LYS A 167 4.67 -3.60 5.53
CA LYS A 167 3.88 -4.37 6.50
C LYS A 167 2.99 -5.39 5.81
N ILE A 168 2.38 -5.03 4.68
CA ILE A 168 1.61 -5.95 3.84
C ILE A 168 2.49 -7.10 3.35
N ALA A 169 3.67 -6.80 2.79
CA ALA A 169 4.64 -7.81 2.33
C ALA A 169 5.00 -8.81 3.45
N GLY A 170 5.23 -8.32 4.67
CA GLY A 170 5.53 -9.18 5.82
C GLY A 170 4.38 -10.12 6.20
N ILE A 171 3.12 -9.66 6.10
CA ILE A 171 1.95 -10.52 6.36
C ILE A 171 1.80 -11.55 5.24
N LEU A 172 1.91 -11.12 3.98
CA LEU A 172 1.82 -11.99 2.80
C LEU A 172 2.89 -13.09 2.79
N ALA A 173 4.12 -12.78 3.23
CA ALA A 173 5.21 -13.76 3.33
C ALA A 173 4.89 -14.95 4.25
N THR A 174 3.97 -14.77 5.20
CA THR A 174 3.54 -15.81 6.14
C THR A 174 2.16 -16.38 5.85
N ALA A 175 1.46 -15.84 4.84
CA ALA A 175 0.10 -16.23 4.53
C ALA A 175 0.07 -17.64 3.89
N PRO A 176 -0.83 -18.55 4.32
CA PRO A 176 -0.94 -19.90 3.76
C PRO A 176 -1.24 -19.97 2.25
N SER A 177 -1.83 -18.91 1.69
CA SER A 177 -2.16 -18.77 0.27
C SER A 177 -1.06 -18.09 -0.56
N THR A 178 0.15 -17.96 0.01
CA THR A 178 1.34 -17.50 -0.67
C THR A 178 2.26 -18.68 -0.95
N GLU A 179 2.49 -18.96 -2.24
CA GLU A 179 3.51 -19.92 -2.66
C GLU A 179 4.87 -19.24 -2.69
N SER A 180 5.84 -19.83 -2.00
CA SER A 180 7.22 -19.31 -1.97
C SER A 180 8.10 -20.10 -2.92
N VAL A 181 8.74 -19.38 -3.84
CA VAL A 181 9.76 -19.89 -4.76
C VAL A 181 11.09 -19.25 -4.40
N SER A 182 12.16 -20.06 -4.37
CA SER A 182 13.51 -19.55 -4.16
C SER A 182 14.31 -19.60 -5.46
N THR A 183 14.99 -18.51 -5.78
CA THR A 183 15.81 -18.38 -6.98
C THR A 183 17.13 -17.69 -6.69
N THR A 184 18.06 -17.78 -7.63
CA THR A 184 19.35 -17.09 -7.53
C THR A 184 19.15 -15.59 -7.75
N LYS A 185 19.77 -14.77 -6.90
CA LYS A 185 19.74 -13.32 -7.08
C LYS A 185 20.43 -12.92 -8.40
N PRO A 186 19.78 -12.13 -9.27
CA PRO A 186 20.43 -11.59 -10.45
C PRO A 186 21.63 -10.71 -10.09
N THR A 187 22.69 -10.79 -10.90
CA THR A 187 23.92 -10.03 -10.72
C THR A 187 24.37 -9.41 -12.03
N GLY A 188 25.16 -8.34 -11.97
CA GLY A 188 25.69 -7.69 -13.16
C GLY A 188 25.28 -6.22 -13.27
N LYS A 189 25.16 -5.73 -14.50
CA LYS A 189 24.74 -4.35 -14.78
C LYS A 189 23.22 -4.21 -14.55
N PRO A 190 22.71 -2.99 -14.30
CA PRO A 190 21.29 -2.76 -14.09
C PRO A 190 20.36 -3.34 -15.16
N VAL A 191 20.78 -3.35 -16.44
CA VAL A 191 19.99 -3.92 -17.53
C VAL A 191 19.91 -5.44 -17.44
N GLU A 192 21.05 -6.10 -17.19
CA GLU A 192 21.13 -7.56 -17.03
C GLU A 192 20.27 -7.99 -15.82
N ILE A 193 20.38 -7.26 -14.70
CA ILE A 193 19.54 -7.49 -13.52
C ILE A 193 18.06 -7.33 -13.84
N ALA A 194 17.67 -6.29 -14.59
CA ALA A 194 16.27 -6.05 -14.92
C ALA A 194 15.69 -7.12 -15.86
N GLU A 195 16.42 -7.53 -16.89
CA GLU A 195 16.01 -8.60 -17.81
C GLU A 195 15.86 -9.94 -17.07
N ASP A 196 16.85 -10.32 -16.26
CA ASP A 196 16.79 -11.53 -15.44
C ASP A 196 15.59 -11.50 -14.46
N LEU A 197 15.31 -10.35 -13.85
CA LEU A 197 14.16 -10.19 -12.96
C LEU A 197 12.83 -10.35 -13.71
N ILE A 198 12.70 -9.78 -14.90
CA ILE A 198 11.49 -9.91 -15.74
C ILE A 198 11.29 -11.37 -16.17
N ASP A 199 12.37 -12.06 -16.55
CA ASP A 199 12.32 -13.48 -16.90
C ASP A 199 11.88 -14.34 -15.70
N ILE A 200 12.46 -14.10 -14.51
CA ILE A 200 12.07 -14.78 -13.28
C ILE A 200 10.60 -14.54 -12.96
N LEU A 201 10.13 -13.28 -13.00
CA LEU A 201 8.73 -12.95 -12.76
C LEU A 201 7.80 -13.65 -13.76
N THR A 202 8.18 -13.68 -15.04
CA THR A 202 7.39 -14.30 -16.11
C THR A 202 7.33 -15.82 -15.98
N MET A 203 8.42 -16.47 -15.57
CA MET A 203 8.47 -17.92 -15.38
C MET A 203 7.63 -18.41 -14.20
N HIS A 204 7.37 -17.53 -13.22
CA HIS A 204 6.68 -17.87 -11.98
C HIS A 204 5.27 -17.28 -11.86
N ILE A 205 4.67 -16.84 -12.98
CA ILE A 205 3.26 -16.44 -12.96
C ILE A 205 2.36 -17.64 -12.66
N ASN A 206 1.37 -17.44 -11.77
CA ASN A 206 0.34 -18.44 -11.56
C ASN A 206 -0.72 -18.35 -12.67
N GLN A 207 -0.64 -19.28 -13.62
CA GLN A 207 -1.52 -19.36 -14.79
C GLN A 207 -3.01 -19.53 -14.47
N THR A 208 -3.36 -19.86 -13.22
CA THR A 208 -4.76 -20.02 -12.79
C THR A 208 -5.45 -18.68 -12.55
N VAL A 209 -4.68 -17.64 -12.17
CA VAL A 209 -5.22 -16.33 -11.76
C VAL A 209 -4.85 -15.20 -12.75
N GLY A 210 -3.91 -15.46 -13.66
CA GLY A 210 -3.53 -14.55 -14.74
C GLY A 210 -2.74 -15.30 -15.81
N THR A 211 -2.69 -14.77 -17.03
CA THR A 211 -2.04 -15.44 -18.18
C THR A 211 -0.77 -14.74 -18.64
N SER A 212 -0.58 -13.51 -18.19
CA SER A 212 0.54 -12.64 -18.54
C SER A 212 1.03 -11.88 -17.32
N LEU A 213 2.25 -11.34 -17.36
CA LEU A 213 2.79 -10.52 -16.27
C LEU A 213 1.93 -9.25 -16.01
N GLY A 214 1.29 -8.72 -17.06
CA GLY A 214 0.39 -7.56 -16.98
C GLY A 214 -0.85 -7.79 -16.12
N ASP A 215 -1.23 -9.06 -15.89
CA ASP A 215 -2.35 -9.45 -15.03
C ASP A 215 -2.02 -9.37 -13.53
N PHE A 216 -0.77 -9.04 -13.17
CA PHE A 216 -0.28 -9.01 -11.79
C PHE A 216 0.29 -7.64 -11.42
N VAL A 217 0.16 -7.23 -10.18
CA VAL A 217 0.96 -6.15 -9.58
C VAL A 217 2.21 -6.75 -8.97
N VAL A 218 3.37 -6.13 -9.21
CA VAL A 218 4.65 -6.55 -8.62
C VAL A 218 4.94 -5.73 -7.37
N LEU A 219 4.90 -6.37 -6.21
CA LEU A 219 5.37 -5.78 -4.95
C LEU A 219 6.88 -6.04 -4.82
N LEU A 220 7.70 -4.99 -4.71
CA LEU A 220 9.17 -5.13 -4.70
C LEU A 220 9.89 -4.27 -3.65
N PRO A 221 11.07 -4.70 -3.15
CA PRO A 221 11.86 -3.89 -2.21
C PRO A 221 12.33 -2.58 -2.84
N VAL A 222 12.23 -1.47 -2.09
CA VAL A 222 12.69 -0.14 -2.51
C VAL A 222 14.17 -0.12 -2.93
N SER A 223 14.99 -1.05 -2.42
CA SER A 223 16.40 -1.19 -2.81
C SER A 223 16.61 -1.55 -4.30
N LEU A 224 15.59 -2.10 -4.98
CA LEU A 224 15.65 -2.41 -6.41
C LEU A 224 15.20 -1.25 -7.30
N VAL A 225 14.46 -0.27 -6.76
CA VAL A 225 13.86 0.84 -7.51
C VAL A 225 14.92 1.60 -8.32
N ALA A 226 16.01 2.05 -7.68
CA ALA A 226 17.05 2.81 -8.39
C ALA A 226 17.76 2.01 -9.49
N VAL A 227 17.89 0.68 -9.33
CA VAL A 227 18.48 -0.20 -10.34
C VAL A 227 17.54 -0.33 -11.53
N LEU A 228 16.25 -0.53 -11.27
CA LEU A 228 15.22 -0.68 -12.29
C LEU A 228 14.94 0.64 -13.03
N GLU A 229 14.89 1.79 -12.34
CA GLU A 229 14.80 3.11 -12.98
C GLU A 229 15.99 3.36 -13.90
N ARG A 230 17.19 2.97 -13.46
CA ARG A 230 18.38 3.11 -14.30
C ARG A 230 18.30 2.23 -15.55
N ALA A 231 17.73 1.03 -15.44
CA ALA A 231 17.48 0.13 -16.55
C ALA A 231 16.41 0.69 -17.51
N ALA A 232 15.31 1.22 -16.98
CA ALA A 232 14.24 1.88 -17.74
C ALA A 232 14.79 3.02 -18.60
N GLN A 233 15.59 3.90 -17.98
CA GLN A 233 16.28 4.99 -18.69
C GLN A 233 17.21 4.49 -19.82
N ARG A 234 17.82 3.30 -19.69
CA ARG A 234 18.66 2.72 -20.76
C ARG A 234 17.83 2.12 -21.87
N ALA A 235 16.70 1.51 -21.53
CA ALA A 235 15.74 0.98 -22.48
C ALA A 235 14.99 2.09 -23.24
N GLY A 236 15.05 3.34 -22.74
CA GLY A 236 14.35 4.48 -23.35
C GLY A 236 12.85 4.47 -23.05
N VAL A 237 12.44 3.80 -21.97
CA VAL A 237 11.06 3.80 -21.47
C VAL A 237 10.91 4.79 -20.33
N GLU A 238 9.68 5.20 -20.06
CA GLU A 238 9.35 6.30 -19.14
C GLU A 238 9.69 5.96 -17.68
N ASP A 239 9.28 4.77 -17.22
CA ASP A 239 9.41 4.36 -15.82
C ASP A 239 9.61 2.83 -15.67
N ILE A 240 9.60 2.37 -14.42
CA ILE A 240 9.76 0.96 -14.07
C ILE A 240 8.57 0.13 -14.56
N GLU A 241 7.36 0.68 -14.54
CA GLU A 241 6.15 -0.04 -14.93
C GLU A 241 6.15 -0.32 -16.43
N ALA A 242 6.56 0.66 -17.25
CA ALA A 242 6.77 0.49 -18.68
C ALA A 242 7.90 -0.49 -18.99
N LEU A 243 8.94 -0.57 -18.14
CA LEU A 243 10.03 -1.54 -18.28
C LEU A 243 9.56 -2.98 -17.98
N ILE A 244 8.86 -3.17 -16.86
CA ILE A 244 8.41 -4.50 -16.42
C ILE A 244 7.18 -4.96 -17.22
N GLY A 245 6.37 -4.02 -17.73
CA GLY A 245 5.13 -4.29 -18.44
C GLY A 245 3.93 -4.50 -17.50
N THR A 246 4.04 -4.09 -16.24
CA THR A 246 2.93 -4.11 -15.28
C THR A 246 3.13 -3.11 -14.14
N SER A 247 2.08 -2.91 -13.34
CA SER A 247 2.05 -1.99 -12.21
C SER A 247 2.99 -2.45 -11.10
N VAL A 248 3.69 -1.51 -10.47
CA VAL A 248 4.73 -1.78 -9.49
C VAL A 248 4.45 -1.04 -8.19
N GLN A 249 4.50 -1.78 -7.08
CA GLN A 249 4.40 -1.22 -5.74
C GLN A 249 5.72 -1.43 -5.00
N PRO A 250 6.53 -0.37 -4.80
CA PRO A 250 7.69 -0.45 -3.93
C PRO A 250 7.28 -0.58 -2.46
N TYR A 251 8.11 -1.29 -1.68
CA TYR A 251 7.95 -1.36 -0.23
C TYR A 251 9.28 -1.16 0.51
N SER A 252 9.18 -0.67 1.75
CA SER A 252 10.31 -0.43 2.64
C SER A 252 10.33 -1.39 3.84
N GLY A 253 11.48 -1.50 4.51
CA GLY A 253 11.66 -2.38 5.67
C GLY A 253 12.42 -3.66 5.32
N THR A 254 12.06 -4.78 5.96
CA THR A 254 12.67 -6.09 5.72
C THR A 254 12.40 -6.53 4.29
N ASP A 255 13.44 -6.99 3.58
CA ASP A 255 13.30 -7.60 2.26
C ASP A 255 12.65 -8.99 2.40
N TYR A 256 11.43 -9.11 1.88
CA TYR A 256 10.66 -10.36 1.82
C TYR A 256 10.65 -10.98 0.42
N GLY A 257 11.42 -10.42 -0.53
CA GLY A 257 11.40 -10.81 -1.94
C GLY A 257 10.38 -10.06 -2.78
N LEU A 258 10.10 -10.59 -3.97
CA LEU A 258 9.14 -10.03 -4.93
C LEU A 258 7.81 -10.76 -4.79
N PHE A 259 6.69 -10.05 -4.84
CA PHE A 259 5.36 -10.67 -4.83
C PHE A 259 4.63 -10.40 -6.13
N LEU A 260 4.00 -11.44 -6.67
CA LEU A 260 3.06 -11.36 -7.78
C LEU A 260 1.63 -11.40 -7.22
N LEU A 261 0.97 -10.24 -7.22
CA LEU A 261 -0.40 -10.07 -6.75
C LEU A 261 -1.35 -10.04 -7.94
N PRO A 262 -2.29 -10.99 -8.10
CA PRO A 262 -3.17 -10.99 -9.26
C PRO A 262 -4.18 -9.85 -9.19
N LYS A 263 -4.24 -9.01 -10.24
CA LYS A 263 -5.09 -7.79 -10.30
C LYS A 263 -6.58 -8.07 -10.18
N LEU A 264 -7.01 -9.23 -10.66
CA LEU A 264 -8.40 -9.64 -10.60
C LEU A 264 -8.85 -10.02 -9.18
N PHE A 265 -7.91 -10.20 -8.24
CA PHE A 265 -8.23 -10.59 -6.86
C PHE A 265 -7.92 -9.47 -5.86
N THR A 266 -8.93 -9.04 -5.10
CA THR A 266 -8.72 -8.05 -4.03
C THR A 266 -7.77 -8.62 -2.99
N SER A 267 -6.66 -7.92 -2.78
CA SER A 267 -5.62 -8.27 -1.81
C SER A 267 -5.80 -7.50 -0.49
N LEU A 268 -6.40 -6.30 -0.55
CA LEU A 268 -6.57 -5.38 0.58
C LEU A 268 -8.03 -4.91 0.72
N SER A 269 -8.54 -4.82 1.94
CA SER A 269 -9.88 -4.30 2.25
C SER A 269 -9.76 -3.18 3.27
N TYR A 270 -9.89 -1.94 2.81
CA TYR A 270 -9.86 -0.73 3.65
C TYR A 270 -11.20 -0.55 4.36
N ARG A 271 -11.15 -0.26 5.66
CA ARG A 271 -12.34 -0.03 6.49
C ARG A 271 -12.70 1.45 6.53
N GLU A 272 -13.91 1.78 6.11
CA GLU A 272 -14.45 3.13 6.32
C GLU A 272 -14.91 3.32 7.77
N GLY A 273 -14.66 4.52 8.29
CA GLY A 273 -15.25 5.03 9.50
C GLY A 273 -16.74 5.35 9.32
N ARG A 274 -17.42 5.65 10.43
CA ARG A 274 -18.87 5.96 10.39
C ARG A 274 -19.24 7.16 9.51
N ASN A 275 -18.26 8.01 9.22
CA ASN A 275 -18.42 9.20 8.41
C ASN A 275 -18.13 8.95 6.92
N GLY A 276 -17.67 7.74 6.55
CA GLY A 276 -17.24 7.39 5.19
C GLY A 276 -15.72 7.49 4.98
N ASP A 277 -15.01 8.15 5.89
CA ASP A 277 -13.56 8.37 5.80
C ASP A 277 -12.79 7.04 5.96
N VAL A 278 -11.77 6.83 5.12
CA VAL A 278 -10.88 5.66 5.20
C VAL A 278 -9.71 5.95 6.13
N TRP A 279 -9.17 7.17 6.07
CA TRP A 279 -8.07 7.63 6.89
C TRP A 279 -8.57 8.55 7.99
N LYS A 280 -8.05 8.34 9.18
CA LYS A 280 -8.27 9.21 10.34
C LYS A 280 -7.01 10.02 10.59
N ILE A 281 -7.14 11.34 10.60
CA ILE A 281 -6.04 12.27 10.88
C ILE A 281 -6.37 13.05 12.14
N GLU A 282 -5.46 13.03 13.11
CA GLU A 282 -5.61 13.76 14.37
C GLU A 282 -4.37 14.59 14.67
N ALA A 283 -4.56 15.88 14.95
CA ALA A 283 -3.53 16.76 15.47
C ALA A 283 -3.82 17.08 16.94
N THR A 284 -2.84 16.79 17.80
CA THR A 284 -2.93 17.04 19.24
C THR A 284 -1.87 18.05 19.68
N ARG A 285 -2.30 19.11 20.36
CA ARG A 285 -1.38 20.06 20.97
C ARG A 285 -0.72 19.47 22.21
N ASN A 286 0.61 19.40 22.23
CA ASN A 286 1.39 19.02 23.39
C ASN A 286 2.11 20.24 23.99
N GLY A 287 1.43 20.91 24.92
CA GLY A 287 1.91 22.16 25.53
C GLY A 287 3.20 21.98 26.34
N ALA A 288 3.43 20.82 26.96
CA ALA A 288 4.61 20.56 27.78
C ALA A 288 5.91 20.52 26.95
N HIS A 289 5.81 20.05 25.70
CA HIS A 289 6.94 19.93 24.78
C HIS A 289 6.98 21.02 23.71
N GLN A 290 6.03 21.98 23.75
CA GLN A 290 5.88 23.00 22.73
C GLN A 290 5.88 22.41 21.32
N CYS A 291 5.02 21.40 21.11
CA CYS A 291 4.88 20.74 19.83
C CYS A 291 3.43 20.36 19.51
N TRP A 292 3.23 19.94 18.27
CA TRP A 292 2.02 19.29 17.79
C TRP A 292 2.37 17.87 17.39
N ASP A 293 1.60 16.92 17.89
CA ASP A 293 1.67 15.53 17.49
C ASP A 293 0.59 15.28 16.46
N VAL A 294 0.98 14.85 15.25
CA VAL A 294 0.05 14.51 14.17
C VAL A 294 0.07 13.00 13.97
N GLU A 295 -1.09 12.39 14.01
CA GLU A 295 -1.30 10.95 13.84
C GLU A 295 -2.20 10.69 12.62
N ILE A 296 -1.75 9.79 11.74
CA ILE A 296 -2.46 9.36 10.53
C ILE A 296 -2.69 7.86 10.62
N MET A 297 -3.94 7.44 10.54
CA MET A 297 -4.33 6.06 10.81
C MET A 297 -5.31 5.52 9.78
N ALA A 298 -5.16 4.25 9.41
CA ALA A 298 -6.14 3.49 8.65
C ALA A 298 -6.17 2.03 9.12
N VAL A 299 -7.29 1.35 8.90
CA VAL A 299 -7.42 -0.08 9.19
C VAL A 299 -7.66 -0.83 7.89
N VAL A 300 -6.81 -1.82 7.62
CA VAL A 300 -6.80 -2.62 6.40
C VAL A 300 -6.83 -4.09 6.76
N ASP A 301 -7.78 -4.83 6.21
CA ASP A 301 -7.75 -6.29 6.26
C ASP A 301 -7.07 -6.84 5.02
N ILE A 302 -6.16 -7.80 5.19
CA ILE A 302 -5.49 -8.46 4.06
C ILE A 302 -6.34 -9.65 3.64
N VAL A 303 -6.89 -9.63 2.42
CA VAL A 303 -7.82 -10.63 1.86
C VAL A 303 -7.07 -11.56 0.90
N ALA A 304 -5.97 -12.12 1.38
CA ALA A 304 -5.06 -12.92 0.56
C ALA A 304 -5.31 -14.44 0.64
N ASN A 305 -6.23 -14.92 1.50
CA ASN A 305 -6.47 -16.35 1.66
C ASN A 305 -7.43 -16.88 0.59
N GLY A 306 -6.90 -17.24 -0.58
CA GLY A 306 -7.66 -17.99 -1.57
C GLY A 306 -7.98 -19.39 -1.05
N LYS A 307 -9.24 -19.81 -1.14
CA LYS A 307 -9.70 -21.18 -0.88
C LYS A 307 -10.49 -21.72 -2.07
N VAL A 308 -10.24 -22.98 -2.43
CA VAL A 308 -11.07 -23.72 -3.39
C VAL A 308 -11.71 -24.93 -2.74
N ARG A 309 -12.90 -25.29 -3.22
CA ARG A 309 -13.60 -26.50 -2.81
C ARG A 309 -13.04 -27.71 -3.56
N VAL A 310 -12.50 -28.68 -2.83
CA VAL A 310 -11.98 -29.95 -3.38
C VAL A 310 -12.93 -31.10 -3.05
N LYS A 311 -13.15 -32.04 -4.00
CA LYS A 311 -13.96 -33.24 -3.73
C LYS A 311 -13.21 -34.17 -2.78
N LEU A 312 -13.88 -34.58 -1.71
CA LEU A 312 -13.39 -35.63 -0.81
C LEU A 312 -13.82 -37.03 -1.25
N THR A 313 -14.91 -37.13 -2.01
CA THR A 313 -15.52 -38.40 -2.43
C THR A 313 -15.74 -38.45 -3.95
N ALA A 314 -15.71 -39.65 -4.52
CA ALA A 314 -15.84 -39.87 -5.98
C ALA A 314 -17.21 -39.41 -6.55
N ASP A 315 -18.24 -39.36 -5.70
CA ASP A 315 -19.58 -38.86 -6.01
C ASP A 315 -19.68 -37.31 -6.03
N GLY A 316 -18.66 -36.60 -5.50
CA GLY A 316 -18.61 -35.15 -5.46
C GLY A 316 -19.57 -34.47 -4.49
N LEU A 317 -20.14 -35.22 -3.54
CA LEU A 317 -21.12 -34.70 -2.57
C LEU A 317 -20.46 -34.10 -1.31
N GLN A 318 -19.22 -34.47 -1.00
CA GLN A 318 -18.43 -33.86 0.08
C GLN A 318 -17.36 -32.95 -0.51
N THR A 319 -17.37 -31.68 -0.10
CA THR A 319 -16.36 -30.68 -0.49
C THR A 319 -15.74 -30.04 0.73
N GLU A 320 -14.42 -29.90 0.73
CA GLU A 320 -13.67 -29.15 1.75
C GLU A 320 -12.98 -27.94 1.12
N SER A 321 -12.95 -26.82 1.84
CA SER A 321 -12.25 -25.61 1.41
C SER A 321 -10.76 -25.74 1.76
N VAL A 322 -9.92 -25.87 0.74
CA VAL A 322 -8.45 -25.99 0.88
C VAL A 322 -7.80 -24.70 0.41
N ALA A 323 -6.71 -24.29 1.07
CA ALA A 323 -5.93 -23.13 0.66
C ALA A 323 -5.45 -23.27 -0.80
N PHE A 324 -5.60 -22.18 -1.54
CA PHE A 324 -5.18 -22.03 -2.93
C PHE A 324 -4.11 -20.95 -2.99
N PRO A 325 -2.90 -21.27 -3.49
CA PRO A 325 -1.84 -20.30 -3.59
C PRO A 325 -2.15 -19.32 -4.72
N MET A 326 -2.70 -18.16 -4.41
CA MET A 326 -2.99 -17.11 -5.41
C MET A 326 -1.81 -16.18 -5.63
N ILE A 327 -0.99 -16.01 -4.59
CA ILE A 327 0.15 -15.10 -4.56
C ILE A 327 1.40 -15.93 -4.69
N THR A 328 2.33 -15.48 -5.52
CA THR A 328 3.66 -16.07 -5.63
C THR A 328 4.68 -15.10 -5.06
N THR A 329 5.49 -15.57 -4.11
CA THR A 329 6.63 -14.85 -3.58
C THR A 329 7.92 -15.45 -4.11
N ILE A 330 8.75 -14.61 -4.73
CA ILE A 330 10.07 -14.98 -5.21
C ILE A 330 11.09 -14.44 -4.22
N THR A 331 11.76 -15.35 -3.52
CA THR A 331 12.84 -15.04 -2.60
C THR A 331 14.19 -15.32 -3.25
N PHE A 332 15.20 -14.52 -2.91
CA PHE A 332 16.54 -14.71 -3.41
C PHE A 332 17.41 -15.39 -2.37
N GLU A 333 18.07 -16.48 -2.76
CA GLU A 333 19.07 -17.12 -1.90
C GLU A 333 20.21 -16.14 -1.59
N ALA A 334 20.67 -16.13 -0.34
CA ALA A 334 21.86 -15.38 0.03
C ALA A 334 23.07 -16.00 -0.68
N SER A 335 23.78 -15.17 -1.45
CA SER A 335 24.99 -15.55 -2.20
C SER A 335 26.14 -15.91 -1.27
#